data_AF-A0A2G5TAJ2-F1
#
_entry.id   AF-A0A2G5TAJ2-F1
#
_cell.length_a   1.000
_cell.length_b   1.000
_cell.length_c   1.000
_cell.angle_alpha   90.00
_cell.angle_beta   90.00
_cell.angle_gamma   90.00
#
_symmetry.space_group_name_H-M   'P 1'
#
loop_
_entity.id
_entity.type
_entity.pdbx_description
1 polymer ?
#
loop_
_entity_poly.entity_id
_entity_poly.type
_entity_poly.pdbx_seq_one_letter_code
_entity_poly.pdbx_strand_id
1 'polypeptide(L)'
;MIAIVSVLLALLAPQTNALISGDLNCTTYNGTFFVYTPAATACSNAISDASCAVLYPVAVAADGYPMPNNNAERPRPCYTSAAATPAAIVQDMKTAALSSCAKTCGLCCQTSAYNCPNVAFPRLTCSTITRTQCTSPQWRTIIAQDCPSACGFCNDGGCVDAVPDCANDLSVCQAVGMQEFVNTNCQKTCQRCSSTTTARSGTGCTSFAADSSSNCRNWAANGFCTNTFYTIAQRRAYCATSCTLC
;
A
#
# COMPACT_ATOMS: atom_id res chain seq x y z
N MET A 1 37.98 -51.73 -27.14
CA MET A 1 38.31 -50.47 -26.44
C MET A 1 37.58 -49.33 -27.15
N ILE A 2 37.28 -48.25 -26.45
CA ILE A 2 36.37 -47.15 -26.84
C ILE A 2 34.92 -47.43 -26.41
N ALA A 3 34.76 -47.56 -25.10
CA ALA A 3 33.53 -47.24 -24.42
C ALA A 3 33.81 -46.03 -23.51
N ILE A 4 32.80 -45.18 -23.31
CA ILE A 4 32.68 -44.23 -22.19
C ILE A 4 33.48 -42.91 -22.30
N VAL A 5 33.21 -42.00 -23.25
CA VAL A 5 33.62 -40.58 -23.09
C VAL A 5 32.68 -39.56 -23.77
N SER A 6 31.34 -39.73 -23.73
CA SER A 6 30.46 -38.69 -24.31
C SER A 6 29.15 -38.40 -23.59
N VAL A 7 28.95 -38.88 -22.36
CA VAL A 7 27.69 -38.65 -21.59
C VAL A 7 27.90 -37.73 -20.37
N LEU A 8 29.09 -37.16 -20.18
CA LEU A 8 29.42 -36.39 -18.96
C LEU A 8 29.47 -34.85 -19.12
N LEU A 9 28.98 -34.27 -20.23
CA LEU A 9 28.90 -32.81 -20.41
C LEU A 9 27.51 -32.19 -20.21
N ALA A 10 26.51 -32.94 -19.73
CA ALA A 10 25.12 -32.46 -19.62
C ALA A 10 24.67 -32.01 -18.21
N LEU A 11 25.53 -32.02 -17.18
CA LEU A 11 25.11 -31.74 -15.79
C LEU A 11 25.71 -30.49 -15.11
N LEU A 12 26.27 -29.56 -15.87
CA LEU A 12 26.69 -28.24 -15.35
C LEU A 12 25.79 -27.10 -15.84
N ALA A 13 24.50 -27.37 -16.10
CA ALA A 13 23.52 -26.30 -16.03
C ALA A 13 23.45 -25.87 -14.56
N PRO A 14 23.84 -24.63 -14.21
CA PRO A 14 23.59 -24.14 -12.86
C PRO A 14 22.07 -24.16 -12.69
N GLN A 15 21.58 -25.09 -11.86
CA GLN A 15 20.18 -25.10 -11.44
C GLN A 15 20.03 -23.94 -10.45
N THR A 16 19.98 -22.71 -10.97
CA THR A 16 19.62 -21.53 -10.18
C THR A 16 18.13 -21.64 -9.91
N ASN A 17 17.78 -22.27 -8.78
CA ASN A 17 16.42 -22.16 -8.28
C ASN A 17 16.14 -20.68 -8.04
N ALA A 18 15.09 -20.13 -8.65
CA ALA A 18 14.66 -18.76 -8.43
C ALA A 18 14.54 -18.49 -6.92
N LEU A 19 15.46 -17.67 -6.39
CA LEU A 19 15.58 -17.37 -4.97
C LEU A 19 15.94 -15.89 -4.84
N ILE A 20 15.06 -15.15 -4.18
CA ILE A 20 15.30 -13.74 -3.86
C ILE A 20 16.47 -13.69 -2.85
N SER A 21 17.66 -13.23 -3.29
CA SER A 21 18.90 -13.35 -2.52
C SER A 21 19.60 -12.03 -2.19
N GLY A 22 19.24 -10.93 -2.86
CA GLY A 22 19.83 -9.60 -2.64
C GLY A 22 18.94 -8.66 -1.86
N ASP A 23 17.83 -8.23 -2.47
CA ASP A 23 16.89 -7.27 -1.88
C ASP A 23 15.55 -7.92 -1.52
N LEU A 24 15.37 -8.21 -0.22
CA LEU A 24 14.17 -8.82 0.35
C LEU A 24 13.03 -7.82 0.62
N ASN A 25 13.16 -6.54 0.24
CA ASN A 25 12.07 -5.59 0.46
C ASN A 25 10.82 -5.98 -0.34
N CYS A 26 9.64 -5.72 0.23
CA CYS A 26 8.34 -6.14 -0.32
C CYS A 26 8.14 -7.67 -0.42
N THR A 27 8.93 -8.47 0.30
CA THR A 27 8.77 -9.93 0.35
C THR A 27 8.26 -10.41 1.70
N THR A 28 7.72 -11.62 1.73
CA THR A 28 7.35 -12.35 2.93
C THR A 28 7.85 -13.80 2.84
N TYR A 29 8.13 -14.42 3.98
CA TYR A 29 8.53 -15.82 4.01
C TYR A 29 7.29 -16.72 4.08
N ASN A 30 7.13 -17.61 3.09
CA ASN A 30 5.96 -18.49 3.01
C ASN A 30 6.15 -19.87 3.69
N GLY A 31 7.25 -20.07 4.41
CA GLY A 31 7.62 -21.36 5.01
C GLY A 31 8.67 -22.14 4.22
N THR A 32 8.89 -21.80 2.95
CA THR A 32 9.93 -22.42 2.12
C THR A 32 10.87 -21.38 1.50
N PHE A 33 10.31 -20.35 0.89
CA PHE A 33 11.05 -19.30 0.19
C PHE A 33 10.52 -17.90 0.55
N PHE A 34 11.33 -16.87 0.29
CA PHE A 34 10.82 -15.51 0.21
C PHE A 34 10.04 -15.34 -1.08
N VAL A 35 8.82 -14.80 -0.97
CA VAL A 35 7.96 -14.49 -2.11
C VAL A 35 7.53 -13.04 -2.07
N TYR A 36 7.26 -12.43 -3.22
CA TYR A 36 6.77 -11.06 -3.23
C TYR A 36 5.35 -10.96 -2.69
N THR A 37 5.15 -9.97 -1.85
CA THR A 37 3.82 -9.58 -1.39
C THR A 37 3.00 -9.00 -2.55
N PRO A 38 1.66 -9.01 -2.49
CA PRO A 38 0.83 -8.30 -3.47
C PRO A 38 1.18 -6.80 -3.60
N ALA A 39 1.66 -6.18 -2.51
CA ALA A 39 2.10 -4.80 -2.49
C ALA A 39 3.37 -4.52 -3.33
N ALA A 40 4.19 -5.53 -3.63
CA ALA A 40 5.44 -5.38 -4.37
C ALA A 40 5.22 -4.86 -5.80
N THR A 41 4.12 -5.25 -6.44
CA THR A 41 3.78 -4.89 -7.83
C THR A 41 2.48 -4.10 -7.91
N ALA A 42 2.12 -3.44 -6.81
CA ALA A 42 0.81 -2.84 -6.67
C ALA A 42 0.68 -1.48 -7.38
N CYS A 43 1.76 -0.76 -7.56
CA CYS A 43 1.77 0.49 -8.31
C CYS A 43 1.90 0.25 -9.83
N SER A 44 1.74 1.31 -10.61
CA SER A 44 2.20 1.35 -11.99
C SER A 44 3.65 1.88 -12.04
N ASN A 45 4.37 1.53 -13.10
CA ASN A 45 5.63 2.19 -13.41
C ASN A 45 5.38 3.65 -13.82
N ALA A 46 6.39 4.52 -13.63
CA ALA A 46 6.32 5.90 -14.10
C ALA A 46 6.55 6.00 -15.62
N ILE A 47 7.24 5.02 -16.19
CA ILE A 47 7.40 4.84 -17.65
C ILE A 47 6.73 3.53 -18.10
N SER A 48 6.68 3.29 -19.41
CA SER A 48 6.03 2.09 -19.94
C SER A 48 6.69 0.79 -19.44
N ASP A 49 5.88 -0.26 -19.25
CA ASP A 49 6.37 -1.59 -18.83
C ASP A 49 7.45 -2.12 -19.82
N ALA A 50 7.32 -1.82 -21.11
CA ALA A 50 8.30 -2.18 -22.14
C ALA A 50 9.64 -1.45 -21.94
N SER A 51 9.61 -0.15 -21.65
CA SER A 51 10.82 0.62 -21.33
C SER A 51 11.49 0.11 -20.06
N CYS A 52 10.70 -0.18 -19.02
CA CYS A 52 11.21 -0.77 -17.79
C CYS A 52 11.85 -2.14 -18.03
N ALA A 53 11.30 -2.95 -18.94
CA ALA A 53 11.89 -4.25 -19.26
C ALA A 53 13.26 -4.14 -19.95
N VAL A 54 13.50 -3.06 -20.71
CA VAL A 54 14.81 -2.76 -21.31
C VAL A 54 15.81 -2.25 -20.27
N LEU A 55 15.37 -1.37 -19.36
CA LEU A 55 16.24 -0.79 -18.32
C LEU A 55 16.58 -1.78 -17.20
N TYR A 56 15.66 -2.68 -16.89
CA TYR A 56 15.76 -3.63 -15.77
C TYR A 56 15.59 -5.07 -16.25
N PRO A 57 16.51 -5.60 -17.08
CA PRO A 57 16.39 -6.95 -17.61
C PRO A 57 16.50 -7.99 -16.49
N VAL A 58 15.65 -9.02 -16.58
CA VAL A 58 15.74 -10.21 -15.73
C VAL A 58 17.01 -10.99 -16.06
N ALA A 59 17.66 -11.55 -15.04
CA ALA A 59 18.89 -12.33 -15.23
C ALA A 59 18.61 -13.64 -15.98
N VAL A 60 17.46 -14.26 -15.69
CA VAL A 60 16.99 -15.49 -16.33
C VAL A 60 15.57 -15.25 -16.83
N ALA A 61 15.37 -15.34 -18.15
CA ALA A 61 14.07 -15.08 -18.76
C ALA A 61 12.95 -16.02 -18.27
N ALA A 62 13.31 -17.26 -17.88
CA ALA A 62 12.37 -18.25 -17.37
C ALA A 62 11.77 -17.87 -16.00
N ASP A 63 12.49 -17.11 -15.17
CA ASP A 63 12.02 -16.70 -13.84
C ASP A 63 11.02 -15.54 -13.92
N GLY A 64 11.10 -14.75 -14.99
CA GLY A 64 10.25 -13.59 -15.23
C GLY A 64 10.49 -12.46 -14.21
N TYR A 65 9.53 -11.54 -14.15
CA TYR A 65 9.57 -10.40 -13.24
C TYR A 65 8.97 -10.73 -11.86
N PRO A 66 9.27 -9.92 -10.82
CA PRO A 66 8.54 -9.95 -9.56
C PRO A 66 7.03 -9.94 -9.78
N MET A 67 6.33 -10.88 -9.15
CA MET A 67 4.87 -10.98 -9.15
C MET A 67 4.38 -11.50 -7.79
N PRO A 68 3.12 -11.22 -7.40
CA PRO A 68 2.59 -11.69 -6.13
C PRO A 68 2.74 -13.22 -6.00
N ASN A 69 3.27 -13.66 -4.87
CA ASN A 69 3.51 -15.05 -4.51
C ASN A 69 4.58 -15.80 -5.33
N ASN A 70 5.28 -15.14 -6.27
CA ASN A 70 6.45 -15.74 -6.90
C ASN A 70 7.74 -15.41 -6.14
N ASN A 71 8.80 -16.16 -6.43
CA ASN A 71 10.15 -16.02 -5.86
C ASN A 71 11.18 -15.63 -6.93
N ALA A 72 10.73 -14.99 -8.02
CA ALA A 72 11.61 -14.56 -9.11
C ALA A 72 12.70 -13.61 -8.61
N GLU A 73 13.94 -13.79 -9.06
CA GLU A 73 15.02 -12.90 -8.64
C GLU A 73 14.72 -11.48 -9.14
N ARG A 74 14.84 -10.49 -8.23
CA ARG A 74 14.66 -9.08 -8.61
C ARG A 74 15.71 -8.73 -9.67
N PRO A 75 15.34 -8.06 -10.77
CA PRO A 75 16.32 -7.62 -11.75
C PRO A 75 17.45 -6.86 -11.04
N ARG A 76 18.69 -7.32 -11.26
CA ARG A 76 19.84 -6.85 -10.49
C ARG A 76 20.05 -5.32 -10.59
N PRO A 77 19.87 -4.69 -11.77
CA PRO A 77 19.94 -3.23 -11.90
C PRO A 77 18.89 -2.47 -11.06
N CYS A 78 17.85 -3.14 -10.54
CA CYS A 78 16.89 -2.50 -9.63
C CYS A 78 17.48 -2.14 -8.26
N TYR A 79 18.64 -2.69 -7.88
CA TYR A 79 19.21 -2.44 -6.56
C TYR A 79 20.74 -2.53 -6.49
N THR A 80 21.43 -2.99 -7.54
CA THR A 80 22.89 -3.17 -7.51
C THR A 80 23.53 -3.07 -8.89
N SER A 81 24.81 -2.70 -8.92
CA SER A 81 25.67 -2.71 -10.12
C SER A 81 26.63 -3.90 -10.17
N ALA A 82 26.63 -4.77 -9.15
CA ALA A 82 27.45 -5.99 -9.16
C ALA A 82 27.10 -6.87 -10.39
N ALA A 83 27.86 -7.93 -10.66
CA ALA A 83 27.54 -8.91 -11.72
C ALA A 83 26.91 -10.23 -11.23
N ALA A 84 27.07 -10.57 -9.94
CA ALA A 84 26.53 -11.77 -9.31
C ALA A 84 25.72 -11.43 -8.04
N THR A 85 25.00 -12.41 -7.49
CA THR A 85 24.33 -12.34 -6.18
C THR A 85 24.91 -13.37 -5.20
N PRO A 86 24.80 -13.16 -3.87
CA PRO A 86 24.19 -12.01 -3.19
C PRO A 86 25.02 -10.73 -3.38
N ALA A 87 24.32 -9.62 -3.60
CA ALA A 87 24.94 -8.32 -3.86
C ALA A 87 24.45 -7.28 -2.86
N ALA A 88 25.34 -6.37 -2.48
CA ALA A 88 24.98 -5.24 -1.65
C ALA A 88 24.00 -4.31 -2.39
N ILE A 89 23.08 -3.72 -1.63
CA ILE A 89 22.13 -2.72 -2.14
C ILE A 89 22.89 -1.41 -2.34
N VAL A 90 22.91 -0.95 -3.60
CA VAL A 90 23.35 0.39 -3.99
C VAL A 90 22.13 1.30 -3.96
N GLN A 91 22.07 2.19 -2.97
CA GLN A 91 20.89 2.99 -2.68
C GLN A 91 20.45 3.89 -3.85
N ASP A 92 21.40 4.43 -4.61
CA ASP A 92 21.08 5.28 -5.77
C ASP A 92 20.39 4.48 -6.88
N MET A 93 20.85 3.25 -7.15
CA MET A 93 20.21 2.37 -8.14
C MET A 93 18.79 2.01 -7.70
N LYS A 94 18.63 1.69 -6.42
CA LYS A 94 17.32 1.40 -5.84
C LYS A 94 16.38 2.59 -5.88
N THR A 95 16.89 3.79 -5.60
CA THR A 95 16.12 5.03 -5.65
C THR A 95 15.67 5.34 -7.08
N ALA A 96 16.56 5.18 -8.07
CA ALA A 96 16.21 5.34 -9.48
C ALA A 96 15.17 4.32 -9.96
N ALA A 97 15.28 3.06 -9.52
CA ALA A 97 14.31 2.01 -9.79
C ALA A 97 12.94 2.31 -9.15
N LEU A 98 12.93 2.79 -7.91
CA LEU A 98 11.71 3.23 -7.21
C LEU A 98 10.99 4.36 -7.95
N SER A 99 11.71 5.34 -8.49
CA SER A 99 11.09 6.48 -9.16
C SER A 99 10.63 6.18 -10.59
N SER A 100 11.28 5.24 -11.28
CA SER A 100 11.00 4.97 -12.71
C SER A 100 10.15 3.72 -12.94
N CYS A 101 10.49 2.63 -12.27
CA CYS A 101 10.05 1.27 -12.63
C CYS A 101 9.72 0.41 -11.39
N ALA A 102 9.09 1.01 -10.38
CA ALA A 102 8.82 0.34 -9.11
C ALA A 102 8.01 -0.97 -9.26
N LYS A 103 7.07 -1.05 -10.21
CA LYS A 103 6.29 -2.27 -10.47
C LYS A 103 7.18 -3.37 -11.04
N THR A 104 7.93 -3.07 -12.10
CA THR A 104 8.86 -4.01 -12.74
C THR A 104 9.92 -4.50 -11.76
N CYS A 105 10.39 -3.61 -10.90
CA CYS A 105 11.37 -3.96 -9.88
C CYS A 105 10.77 -4.59 -8.64
N GLY A 106 9.45 -4.75 -8.48
CA GLY A 106 8.84 -5.32 -7.27
C GLY A 106 9.01 -4.45 -6.02
N LEU A 107 9.09 -3.13 -6.19
CA LEU A 107 9.40 -2.13 -5.17
C LEU A 107 8.19 -1.24 -4.81
N CYS A 108 7.00 -1.52 -5.33
CA CYS A 108 5.84 -0.65 -5.11
C CYS A 108 5.51 -0.44 -3.64
N CYS A 109 5.73 -1.43 -2.76
CA CYS A 109 5.47 -1.29 -1.33
C CYS A 109 6.32 -0.19 -0.65
N GLN A 110 7.41 0.24 -1.29
CA GLN A 110 8.30 1.29 -0.79
C GLN A 110 8.01 2.66 -1.41
N THR A 111 7.12 2.74 -2.41
CA THR A 111 6.68 4.03 -2.94
C THR A 111 5.83 4.77 -1.91
N SER A 112 5.87 6.10 -1.90
CA SER A 112 5.16 6.90 -0.90
C SER A 112 3.65 6.63 -0.84
N ALA A 113 3.04 6.28 -1.97
CA ALA A 113 1.62 5.94 -2.04
C ALA A 113 1.27 4.64 -1.29
N TYR A 114 2.22 3.71 -1.13
CA TYR A 114 1.99 2.38 -0.54
C TYR A 114 2.75 2.15 0.78
N ASN A 115 3.74 2.99 1.09
CA ASN A 115 4.60 2.85 2.27
C ASN A 115 4.01 3.55 3.50
N CYS A 116 2.93 3.00 4.05
CA CYS A 116 2.35 3.41 5.33
C CYS A 116 1.75 2.20 6.05
N PRO A 117 1.59 2.25 7.37
CA PRO A 117 0.87 1.22 8.10
C PRO A 117 -0.63 1.27 7.78
N ASN A 118 -1.25 0.10 7.70
CA ASN A 118 -2.71 -0.01 7.79
C ASN A 118 -3.15 0.21 9.25
N VAL A 119 -4.43 0.49 9.47
CA VAL A 119 -4.94 0.63 10.83
C VAL A 119 -4.84 -0.70 11.58
N ALA A 120 -4.73 -0.67 12.91
CA ALA A 120 -4.52 -1.88 13.71
C ALA A 120 -5.72 -2.85 13.67
N PHE A 121 -6.93 -2.33 13.56
CA PHE A 121 -8.18 -3.09 13.54
C PHE A 121 -9.05 -2.67 12.35
N PRO A 122 -8.67 -3.06 11.11
CA PRO A 122 -9.41 -2.71 9.93
C PRO A 122 -10.74 -3.49 9.88
N ARG A 123 -11.76 -2.89 9.28
CA ARG A 123 -13.03 -3.58 8.97
C ARG A 123 -12.84 -4.67 7.91
N LEU A 124 -11.74 -4.62 7.16
CA LEU A 124 -11.38 -5.53 6.08
C LEU A 124 -10.05 -6.21 6.36
N THR A 125 -9.89 -7.44 5.89
CA THR A 125 -8.59 -8.11 5.90
C THR A 125 -7.69 -7.50 4.81
N CYS A 126 -6.78 -6.59 5.19
CA CYS A 126 -5.99 -5.83 4.21
C CYS A 126 -5.17 -6.69 3.24
N SER A 127 -4.78 -7.91 3.63
CA SER A 127 -4.03 -8.86 2.78
C SER A 127 -4.86 -9.51 1.69
N THR A 128 -6.19 -9.50 1.78
CA THR A 128 -7.09 -10.11 0.79
C THR A 128 -7.62 -9.10 -0.23
N ILE A 129 -7.25 -7.82 -0.09
CA ILE A 129 -7.73 -6.76 -0.98
C ILE A 129 -7.14 -6.98 -2.38
N THR A 130 -8.03 -7.05 -3.36
CA THR A 130 -7.66 -7.18 -4.77
C THR A 130 -7.57 -5.82 -5.45
N ARG A 131 -6.92 -5.79 -6.62
CA ARG A 131 -6.82 -4.57 -7.44
C ARG A 131 -8.19 -4.00 -7.82
N THR A 132 -9.15 -4.86 -8.13
CA THR A 132 -10.49 -4.45 -8.55
C THR A 132 -11.28 -3.81 -7.41
N GLN A 133 -10.99 -4.19 -6.16
CA GLN A 133 -11.57 -3.53 -4.99
C GLN A 133 -11.02 -2.10 -4.80
N CYS A 134 -9.76 -1.85 -5.17
CA CYS A 134 -9.17 -0.50 -5.11
C CYS A 134 -9.90 0.53 -5.99
N THR A 135 -10.51 0.09 -7.09
CA THR A 135 -11.25 0.95 -8.03
C THR A 135 -12.77 0.87 -7.84
N SER A 136 -13.25 0.05 -6.90
CA SER A 136 -14.68 -0.11 -6.66
C SER A 136 -15.22 1.03 -5.81
N PRO A 137 -16.28 1.74 -6.24
CA PRO A 137 -16.89 2.81 -5.45
C PRO A 137 -17.40 2.37 -4.08
N GLN A 138 -17.76 1.09 -3.94
CA GLN A 138 -18.24 0.54 -2.67
C GLN A 138 -17.12 0.36 -1.64
N TRP A 139 -15.90 0.03 -2.09
CA TRP A 139 -14.81 -0.36 -1.21
C TRP A 139 -13.74 0.72 -1.05
N ARG A 140 -13.55 1.56 -2.07
CA ARG A 140 -12.42 2.49 -2.16
C ARG A 140 -12.29 3.42 -0.96
N THR A 141 -13.41 3.95 -0.45
CA THR A 141 -13.43 4.81 0.74
C THR A 141 -13.09 4.04 2.03
N ILE A 142 -13.64 2.84 2.20
CA ILE A 142 -13.34 1.95 3.35
C ILE A 142 -11.86 1.55 3.33
N ILE A 143 -11.33 1.20 2.16
CA ILE A 143 -9.94 0.80 1.99
C ILE A 143 -9.00 1.98 2.27
N ALA A 144 -9.31 3.19 1.83
CA ALA A 144 -8.48 4.35 2.13
C ALA A 144 -8.36 4.64 3.63
N GLN A 145 -9.42 4.37 4.40
CA GLN A 145 -9.43 4.58 5.85
C GLN A 145 -8.73 3.46 6.61
N ASP A 146 -8.90 2.22 6.18
CA ASP A 146 -8.50 1.05 6.97
C ASP A 146 -7.21 0.40 6.45
N CYS A 147 -7.09 0.30 5.13
CA CYS A 147 -6.03 -0.42 4.45
C CYS A 147 -5.34 0.43 3.34
N PRO A 148 -4.88 1.66 3.64
CA PRO A 148 -4.35 2.56 2.62
C PRO A 148 -3.17 1.98 1.85
N SER A 149 -2.35 1.15 2.50
CA SER A 149 -1.17 0.52 1.89
C SER A 149 -1.53 -0.52 0.83
N ALA A 150 -2.76 -1.05 0.82
CA ALA A 150 -3.19 -2.07 -0.14
C ALA A 150 -3.46 -1.49 -1.53
N CYS A 151 -3.91 -0.23 -1.60
CA CYS A 151 -4.39 0.40 -2.83
C CYS A 151 -3.65 1.69 -3.20
N GLY A 152 -2.64 2.09 -2.45
CA GLY A 152 -1.85 3.27 -2.76
C GLY A 152 -2.41 4.57 -2.19
N PHE A 153 -3.16 4.51 -1.08
CA PHE A 153 -3.84 5.65 -0.47
C PHE A 153 -3.11 6.25 0.72
N CYS A 154 -1.83 5.93 0.92
CA CYS A 154 -1.07 6.42 2.07
C CYS A 154 -0.99 7.94 2.17
N ASN A 155 -1.00 8.63 1.02
CA ASN A 155 -0.94 10.09 0.97
C ASN A 155 -2.32 10.76 1.02
N ASP A 156 -3.40 9.98 1.12
CA ASP A 156 -4.78 10.48 0.98
C ASP A 156 -5.46 10.77 2.33
N GLY A 157 -4.82 10.45 3.45
CA GLY A 157 -5.33 10.77 4.80
C GLY A 157 -6.69 10.15 5.12
N GLY A 158 -7.03 9.03 4.46
CA GLY A 158 -8.33 8.36 4.61
C GLY A 158 -9.48 8.98 3.83
N CYS A 159 -9.21 9.98 2.97
CA CYS A 159 -10.20 10.55 2.07
C CYS A 159 -9.83 10.40 0.60
N VAL A 160 -10.69 9.72 -0.14
CA VAL A 160 -10.54 9.48 -1.58
C VAL A 160 -11.89 9.69 -2.26
N ASP A 161 -11.86 9.90 -3.57
CA ASP A 161 -13.07 9.78 -4.39
C ASP A 161 -13.44 8.30 -4.51
N ALA A 162 -14.71 7.99 -4.29
CA ALA A 162 -15.24 6.64 -4.52
C ALA A 162 -15.18 6.30 -6.01
N VAL A 163 -15.45 7.29 -6.86
CA VAL A 163 -15.36 7.16 -8.32
C VAL A 163 -14.08 7.85 -8.80
N PRO A 164 -13.19 7.17 -9.55
CA PRO A 164 -11.89 7.73 -9.94
C PRO A 164 -12.00 8.90 -10.93
N ASP A 165 -13.13 9.03 -11.63
CA ASP A 165 -13.34 9.97 -12.73
C ASP A 165 -13.90 11.33 -12.32
N CYS A 166 -13.96 11.63 -11.02
CA CYS A 166 -14.47 12.91 -10.53
C CYS A 166 -13.66 14.12 -11.05
N ALA A 167 -12.37 13.92 -11.35
CA ALA A 167 -11.50 14.98 -11.87
C ALA A 167 -11.77 15.33 -13.35
N ASN A 168 -12.57 14.53 -14.08
CA ASN A 168 -12.85 14.78 -15.49
C ASN A 168 -13.76 15.99 -15.71
N ASP A 169 -14.65 16.30 -14.76
CA ASP A 169 -15.52 17.47 -14.82
C ASP A 169 -15.70 18.06 -13.41
N LEU A 170 -14.96 19.14 -13.11
CA LEU A 170 -15.04 19.83 -11.82
C LEU A 170 -16.32 20.65 -11.64
N SER A 171 -17.09 20.90 -12.70
CA SER A 171 -18.34 21.68 -12.61
C SER A 171 -19.41 20.94 -11.80
N VAL A 172 -19.33 19.59 -11.76
CA VAL A 172 -20.23 18.74 -10.97
C VAL A 172 -20.17 19.05 -9.48
N CYS A 173 -19.04 19.59 -8.98
CA CYS A 173 -18.88 19.97 -7.58
C CYS A 173 -19.77 21.15 -7.15
N GLN A 174 -20.13 22.03 -8.09
CA GLN A 174 -20.95 23.23 -7.85
C GLN A 174 -22.40 23.07 -8.31
N ALA A 175 -22.70 22.06 -9.15
CA ALA A 175 -24.05 21.78 -9.61
C ALA A 175 -24.97 21.41 -8.44
N VAL A 176 -26.06 22.17 -8.25
CA VAL A 176 -27.00 22.01 -7.13
C VAL A 176 -27.65 20.62 -7.15
N GLY A 177 -28.01 20.11 -8.34
CA GLY A 177 -28.60 18.77 -8.49
C GLY A 177 -27.62 17.61 -8.25
N MET A 178 -26.32 17.87 -8.18
CA MET A 178 -25.28 16.84 -8.01
C MET A 178 -24.71 16.79 -6.59
N GLN A 179 -25.21 17.63 -5.66
CA GLN A 179 -24.62 17.74 -4.32
C GLN A 179 -24.61 16.40 -3.57
N GLU A 180 -25.67 15.60 -3.66
CA GLU A 180 -25.71 14.26 -3.04
C GLU A 180 -24.67 13.31 -3.64
N PHE A 181 -24.52 13.33 -4.97
CA PHE A 181 -23.53 12.52 -5.68
C PHE A 181 -22.12 12.91 -5.28
N VAL A 182 -21.74 14.19 -5.34
CA VAL A 182 -20.36 14.62 -5.08
C VAL A 182 -19.97 14.51 -3.61
N ASN A 183 -20.91 14.67 -2.68
CA ASN A 183 -20.66 14.47 -1.25
C ASN A 183 -20.34 13.00 -0.90
N THR A 184 -20.80 12.06 -1.72
CA THR A 184 -20.56 10.62 -1.51
C THR A 184 -19.40 10.11 -2.37
N ASN A 185 -19.33 10.53 -3.64
CA ASN A 185 -18.49 9.90 -4.64
C ASN A 185 -17.24 10.69 -5.01
N CYS A 186 -17.25 12.02 -4.80
CA CYS A 186 -16.19 12.93 -5.23
C CYS A 186 -15.61 13.74 -4.06
N GLN A 187 -15.47 13.09 -2.91
CA GLN A 187 -15.08 13.74 -1.66
C GLN A 187 -13.73 14.46 -1.75
N LYS A 188 -12.71 13.82 -2.33
CA LYS A 188 -11.39 14.40 -2.44
C LYS A 188 -11.36 15.49 -3.52
N THR A 189 -11.84 15.18 -4.72
CA THR A 189 -11.82 16.11 -5.85
C THR A 189 -12.62 17.38 -5.56
N CYS A 190 -13.82 17.24 -4.99
CA CYS A 190 -14.69 18.39 -4.68
C CYS A 190 -14.41 19.00 -3.30
N GLN A 191 -13.31 18.63 -2.64
CA GLN A 191 -12.93 19.10 -1.30
C GLN A 191 -14.06 18.91 -0.26
N ARG A 192 -14.85 17.84 -0.42
CA ARG A 192 -15.91 17.39 0.50
C ARG A 192 -15.44 16.32 1.47
N CYS A 193 -14.14 15.99 1.45
CA CYS A 193 -13.50 15.29 2.55
C CYS A 193 -13.95 15.99 3.83
N SER A 194 -14.79 15.31 4.61
CA SER A 194 -15.03 15.76 5.97
C SER A 194 -13.63 15.89 6.56
N SER A 195 -13.30 17.08 7.06
CA SER A 195 -12.02 17.24 7.75
C SER A 195 -12.04 16.27 8.91
N THR A 196 -11.44 15.11 8.70
CA THR A 196 -10.78 14.33 9.75
C THR A 196 -9.51 15.04 10.20
N THR A 197 -9.25 16.27 9.74
CA THR A 197 -8.81 17.32 10.65
C THR A 197 -9.87 17.46 11.73
N THR A 198 -9.79 16.60 12.75
CA THR A 198 -10.30 16.85 14.09
C THR A 198 -11.47 17.81 14.08
N ALA A 199 -12.70 17.29 13.93
CA ALA A 199 -13.83 17.96 14.55
C ALA A 199 -13.62 17.91 16.07
N ARG A 200 -12.61 18.66 16.54
CA ARG A 200 -12.82 19.60 17.61
C ARG A 200 -13.98 20.43 17.08
N SER A 201 -15.19 20.00 17.42
CA SER A 201 -16.16 20.95 17.95
C SER A 201 -15.49 21.62 19.15
N GLY A 202 -14.53 22.50 18.86
CA GLY A 202 -14.01 23.51 19.74
C GLY A 202 -14.98 24.67 19.72
N THR A 203 -16.25 24.41 20.04
CA THR A 203 -16.93 25.35 20.90
C THR A 203 -16.17 25.25 22.22
N GLY A 204 -15.33 26.24 22.48
CA GLY A 204 -14.30 26.19 23.50
C GLY A 204 -14.84 25.77 24.87
N CYS A 205 -14.48 24.58 25.31
CA CYS A 205 -14.49 24.25 26.73
C CYS A 205 -13.04 24.04 27.16
N THR A 206 -12.66 24.78 28.19
CA THR A 206 -11.33 24.75 28.82
C THR A 206 -11.26 23.69 29.92
N SER A 207 -12.35 22.96 30.16
CA SER A 207 -12.45 21.90 31.17
C SER A 207 -13.19 20.68 30.60
N PHE A 208 -12.60 19.50 30.77
CA PHE A 208 -13.19 18.21 30.43
C PHE A 208 -13.42 17.42 31.72
N ALA A 209 -14.45 16.56 31.74
CA ALA A 209 -14.56 15.57 32.80
C ALA A 209 -13.37 14.59 32.72
N ALA A 210 -12.94 14.07 33.86
CA ALA A 210 -11.88 13.08 33.90
C ALA A 210 -12.29 11.81 33.16
N ASP A 211 -11.33 11.18 32.50
CA ASP A 211 -11.54 9.86 31.90
C ASP A 211 -11.86 8.84 33.01
N SER A 212 -12.88 8.02 32.81
CA SER A 212 -13.28 6.99 33.79
C SER A 212 -12.48 5.69 33.65
N SER A 213 -11.60 5.60 32.66
CA SER A 213 -10.78 4.41 32.37
C SER A 213 -9.38 4.80 31.92
N SER A 214 -8.37 4.06 32.42
CA SER A 214 -6.98 4.18 31.95
C SER A 214 -6.81 3.77 30.48
N ASN A 215 -7.77 3.01 29.94
CA ASN A 215 -7.76 2.61 28.53
C ASN A 215 -8.22 3.71 27.57
N CYS A 216 -8.70 4.85 28.06
CA CYS A 216 -9.25 5.91 27.23
C CYS A 216 -8.26 6.44 26.19
N ARG A 217 -6.95 6.47 26.51
CA ARG A 217 -5.91 6.82 25.53
C ARG A 217 -5.86 5.82 24.36
N ASN A 218 -5.92 4.52 24.66
CA ASN A 218 -5.94 3.48 23.63
C ASN A 218 -7.25 3.52 22.86
N TRP A 219 -8.40 3.63 23.54
CA TRP A 219 -9.70 3.69 22.88
C TRP A 219 -9.85 4.91 21.98
N ALA A 220 -9.37 6.08 22.42
CA ALA A 220 -9.32 7.28 21.60
C ALA A 220 -8.45 7.09 20.35
N ALA A 221 -7.27 6.49 20.49
CA ALA A 221 -6.41 6.13 19.36
C ALA A 221 -7.06 5.09 18.42
N ASN A 222 -7.95 4.25 18.95
CA ASN A 222 -8.70 3.23 18.21
C ASN A 222 -10.11 3.69 17.77
N GLY A 223 -10.32 5.01 17.65
CA GLY A 223 -11.54 5.56 17.04
C GLY A 223 -12.77 5.57 17.94
N PHE A 224 -12.65 5.29 19.24
CA PHE A 224 -13.78 5.38 20.18
C PHE A 224 -14.47 6.74 20.12
N CYS A 225 -13.69 7.82 20.04
CA CYS A 225 -14.19 9.20 20.05
C CYS A 225 -15.05 9.58 18.84
N THR A 226 -14.90 8.86 17.72
CA THR A 226 -15.62 9.10 16.45
C THR A 226 -16.62 7.98 16.12
N ASN A 227 -16.64 6.90 16.90
CA ASN A 227 -17.50 5.75 16.65
C ASN A 227 -18.98 6.07 16.90
N THR A 228 -19.78 6.10 15.84
CA THR A 228 -21.22 6.40 15.87
C THR A 228 -22.09 5.32 16.54
N PHE A 229 -21.53 4.14 16.82
CA PHE A 229 -22.20 3.13 17.65
C PHE A 229 -22.41 3.60 19.09
N TYR A 230 -21.49 4.42 19.61
CA TYR A 230 -21.62 5.05 20.93
C TYR A 230 -22.19 6.45 20.77
N THR A 231 -23.18 6.79 21.59
CA THR A 231 -23.72 8.16 21.63
C THR A 231 -22.66 9.14 22.12
N ILE A 232 -22.78 10.42 21.74
CA ILE A 232 -21.88 11.48 22.23
C ILE A 232 -21.87 11.50 23.77
N ALA A 233 -23.02 11.29 24.42
CA ALA A 233 -23.14 11.23 25.88
C ALA A 233 -22.34 10.06 26.49
N GLN A 234 -22.37 8.88 25.87
CA GLN A 234 -21.58 7.73 26.32
C GLN A 234 -20.08 7.98 26.14
N ARG A 235 -19.66 8.52 24.99
CA ARG A 235 -18.24 8.81 24.76
C ARG A 235 -17.71 9.86 25.74
N ARG A 236 -18.52 10.87 26.07
CA ARG A 236 -18.23 11.86 27.09
C ARG A 236 -18.17 11.24 28.50
N ALA A 237 -19.06 10.34 28.85
CA ALA A 237 -19.05 9.68 30.16
C ALA A 237 -17.79 8.80 30.36
N TYR A 238 -17.30 8.16 29.30
CA TYR A 238 -16.14 7.27 29.40
C TYR A 238 -14.81 8.01 29.27
N CYS A 239 -14.65 8.83 28.23
CA CYS A 239 -13.35 9.35 27.83
C CYS A 239 -13.41 10.84 27.45
N ALA A 240 -14.08 11.67 28.25
CA ALA A 240 -14.23 13.10 27.97
C ALA A 240 -12.91 13.83 27.73
N THR A 241 -11.87 13.56 28.54
CA THR A 241 -10.56 14.21 28.38
C THR A 241 -9.84 13.66 27.16
N SER A 242 -9.75 12.33 27.02
CA SER A 242 -9.07 11.69 25.88
C SER A 242 -9.74 11.98 24.54
N CYS A 243 -11.06 12.16 24.51
CA CYS A 243 -11.84 12.50 23.31
C CYS A 243 -12.07 13.99 23.13
N THR A 244 -11.61 14.83 24.07
CA THR A 244 -11.88 16.28 24.09
C THR A 244 -13.38 16.61 23.94
N LEU A 245 -14.24 15.84 24.61
CA LEU A 245 -15.69 15.99 24.59
C LEU A 245 -16.16 16.76 25.82
N CYS A 246 -16.70 17.95 25.56
CA CYS A 246 -17.14 18.92 26.55
C CYS A 246 -18.47 18.55 27.19
#